data_AF-A0A9E6TU62-F1
#
_entry.id   AF-A0A9E6TU62-F1
#
_cell.length_a   1.000
_cell.length_b   1.000
_cell.length_c   1.000
_cell.angle_alpha   90.00
_cell.angle_beta   90.00
_cell.angle_gamma   90.00
#
_symmetry.space_group_name_H-M   'P 1'
#
loop_
_entity.id
_entity.type
_entity.pdbx_description
1 polymer ?
#
loop_
_entity_poly.entity_id
_entity_poly.type
_entity_poly.pdbx_seq_one_letter_code
_entity_poly.pdbx_strand_id
1 'polypeptide(L)' 'MTWPREYARQIVALPTREQRNAALLDVPEHLRELTKRHCLNYWNHPKRKQSST' A
#
# COMPACT_ATOMS: atom_id res chain seq x y z
N MET A 1 2.20 16.78 8.74
CA MET A 1 1.03 15.88 8.79
C MET A 1 1.38 14.63 8.02
N THR A 2 1.50 13.49 8.69
CA THR A 2 1.90 12.23 8.06
C THR A 2 0.69 11.65 7.33
N TRP A 3 0.71 11.68 6.00
CA TRP A 3 -0.44 11.30 5.20
C TRP A 3 -0.46 9.78 5.00
N PRO A 4 -1.59 9.09 5.22
CA PRO A 4 -1.71 7.63 5.02
C PRO A 4 -1.33 7.18 3.59
N ARG A 5 -1.39 8.12 2.64
CA ARG A 5 -0.97 7.94 1.25
C ARG A 5 0.55 7.76 1.08
N GLU A 6 1.35 8.41 1.93
CA GLU A 6 2.81 8.31 1.90
C GLU A 6 3.27 6.96 2.46
N TYR A 7 2.69 6.53 3.57
CA TYR A 7 2.89 5.17 4.10
C TYR A 7 2.49 4.11 3.08
N ALA A 8 1.32 4.26 2.43
CA ALA A 8 0.88 3.31 1.41
C ALA A 8 1.85 3.25 0.23
N ARG A 9 2.38 4.39 -0.22
CA ARG A 9 3.39 4.45 -1.28
C ARG A 9 4.68 3.72 -0.89
N GLN A 10 5.16 3.90 0.33
CA GLN A 10 6.34 3.20 0.85
C GLN A 10 6.09 1.68 0.92
N ILE A 11 4.98 1.26 1.52
CA ILE A 11 4.60 -0.16 1.65
C ILE A 11 4.51 -0.82 0.28
N VAL A 12 3.82 -0.19 -0.67
CA VAL A 12 3.65 -0.72 -2.02
C VAL A 12 4.98 -0.82 -2.78
N ALA A 13 5.92 0.09 -2.54
CA ALA A 13 7.25 0.08 -3.15
C ALA A 13 8.14 -1.07 -2.63
N LEU A 14 7.84 -1.63 -1.46
CA LEU A 14 8.63 -2.73 -0.90
C LEU A 14 8.43 -4.02 -1.71
N PRO A 15 9.52 -4.73 -2.06
CA PRO A 15 9.45 -5.89 -2.94
C PRO A 15 8.93 -7.15 -2.24
N THR A 16 9.17 -7.31 -0.93
CA THR A 16 8.84 -8.53 -0.19
C THR A 16 7.66 -8.34 0.78
N ARG A 17 6.93 -9.42 1.03
CA ARG A 17 5.79 -9.44 1.95
C ARG A 17 6.18 -9.14 3.40
N GLU A 18 7.35 -9.61 3.84
CA GLU A 18 7.87 -9.33 5.19
C GLU A 18 8.13 -7.84 5.41
N GLN A 19 8.80 -7.18 4.46
CA GLN A 19 9.04 -5.73 4.55
C GLN A 19 7.73 -4.94 4.57
N ARG A 20 6.74 -5.35 3.76
CA ARG A 20 5.40 -4.74 3.78
C ARG A 20 4.71 -4.89 5.13
N ASN A 21 4.82 -6.06 5.77
CA ASN A 21 4.24 -6.31 7.09
C ASN A 21 4.95 -5.48 8.17
N ALA A 22 6.27 -5.37 8.13
CA ALA A 22 7.03 -4.51 9.05
C ALA A 22 6.62 -3.04 8.93
N ALA A 23 6.52 -2.53 7.70
CA ALA A 23 6.04 -1.16 7.46
C ALA A 23 4.58 -0.95 7.91
N LEU A 24 3.73 -1.98 7.82
CA LEU A 24 2.36 -1.95 8.35
C LEU A 24 2.27 -2.01 9.88
N LEU A 25 3.33 -2.37 10.59
CA LEU A 25 3.43 -2.30 12.06
C LEU A 25 3.86 -0.91 12.52
N ASP A 26 4.65 -0.21 11.70
CA ASP A 26 5.09 1.16 11.96
C ASP A 26 3.96 2.20 11.77
N VAL A 27 2.94 1.86 10.98
CA VAL A 27 1.78 2.71 10.76
C VAL A 27 0.91 2.76 12.03
N PRO A 28 0.60 3.95 12.56
CA PRO A 28 -0.25 4.09 13.74
C PRO A 28 -1.67 3.57 13.45
N GLU A 29 -2.31 2.96 14.45
CA GLU A 29 -3.57 2.21 14.28
C GLU A 29 -4.68 3.01 13.57
N HIS A 30 -4.84 4.28 13.91
CA HIS A 30 -5.84 5.18 13.31
C HIS A 30 -5.62 5.45 11.81
N LEU A 31 -4.40 5.25 11.28
CA LEU A 31 -4.08 5.36 9.84
C LEU A 31 -3.97 4.01 9.15
N ARG A 32 -3.93 2.91 9.90
CA ARG A 32 -3.67 1.57 9.38
C ARG A 32 -4.75 1.10 8.42
N GLU A 33 -6.01 1.38 8.74
CA GLU A 33 -7.15 1.03 7.89
C GLU A 33 -7.10 1.78 6.56
N LEU A 34 -6.89 3.11 6.59
CA LEU A 34 -6.74 3.94 5.40
C LEU A 34 -5.55 3.52 4.55
N THR A 35 -4.42 3.22 5.18
CA THR A 35 -3.20 2.78 4.51
C THR A 35 -3.41 1.43 3.82
N LYS A 36 -4.04 0.45 4.48
CA LYS A 36 -4.43 -0.83 3.86
C LYS A 36 -5.32 -0.62 2.64
N ARG A 37 -6.33 0.24 2.74
CA ARG A 37 -7.24 0.56 1.63
C ARG A 37 -6.51 1.19 0.44
N HIS A 38 -5.53 2.06 0.70
CA HIS A 38 -4.67 2.62 -0.35
C HIS A 38 -3.77 1.57 -1.01
N CYS A 39 -3.15 0.66 -0.24
CA CYS A 39 -2.36 -0.44 -0.79
C CYS A 39 -3.22 -1.35 -1.68
N LEU A 40 -4.41 -1.72 -1.22
CA LEU A 40 -5.38 -2.52 -1.98
C LEU A 40 -5.79 -1.83 -3.28
N ASN A 41 -6.11 -0.53 -3.23
CA ASN A 41 -6.44 0.24 -4.43
C ASN A 41 -5.27 0.28 -5.42
N TYR A 42 -4.03 0.37 -4.94
CA TYR A 42 -2.85 0.36 -5.81
C TYR A 42 -2.67 -1.00 -6.49
N TRP A 43 -2.79 -2.11 -5.75
CA TRP A 43 -2.65 -3.47 -6.31
C TRP A 43 -3.80 -3.86 -7.23
N ASN A 44 -5.03 -3.43 -6.91
CA ASN A 44 -6.21 -3.67 -7.74
C ASN A 44 -6.38 -2.66 -8.88
N HIS A 45 -5.47 -1.69 -9.05
CA HIS A 45 -5.65 -0.63 -10.02
C HIS A 45 -5.69 -1.19 -11.46
N PRO A 46 -6.80 -1.01 -12.20
CA PRO A 46 -7.05 -1.70 -13.47
C PRO A 46 -6.09 -1.31 -14.61
N LYS A 47 -5.26 -0.27 -14.43
CA LYS A 47 -4.27 0.21 -15.41
C LYS A 47 -3.10 -0.76 -15.66
N ARG A 48 -3.06 -1.92 -15.00
CA ARG A 48 -2.14 -3.04 -15.27
C ARG A 48 -2.81 -4.22 -16.01
N LYS A 49 -4.08 -4.10 -16.41
CA LYS A 49 -4.71 -5.00 -17.40
C LYS A 49 -4.68 -4.34 -18.78
N GLN A 50 -3.48 -4.10 -19.29
CA GLN A 50 -3.23 -4.03 -20.74
C GLN A 50 -2.39 -5.25 -21.09
N SER A 51 -3.02 -6.42 -21.02
CA SER A 51 -2.57 -7.62 -21.69
C SER A 51 -3.61 -7.91 -22.76
N SER A 52 -3.30 -7.40 -23.95
CA SER A 52 -3.61 -7.90 -25.28
C SER A 52 -4.80 -8.86 -25.41
N THR A 53 -5.86 -8.38 -26.07
CA THR A 53 -6.61 -9.12 -27.08
C THR A 53 -6.90 -8.17 -28.23
#